data_AF-A0A9E3JAY9-F1
#
_entry.id   AF-A0A9E3JAY9-F1
#
_cell.length_a   1.000
_cell.length_b   1.000
_cell.length_c   1.000
_cell.angle_alpha   90.00
_cell.angle_beta   90.00
_cell.angle_gamma   90.00
#
_symmetry.space_group_name_H-M   'P 1'
#
loop_
_entity.id
_entity.type
_entity.pdbx_description
1 polymer ?
#
loop_
_entity_poly.entity_id
_entity_poly.type
_entity_poly.pdbx_seq_one_letter_code
_entity_poly.pdbx_strand_id
1 'polypeptide(L)'
;MRTDFPHIRLRWHRVGSATAVTAALVLAGFGTAVHADATTSSKVTWAATPCATPKKTGELACNSLRVTGGTTAFQKARGIIPKAADAATPSGYGPSDLQSAYGLTAAAAANGSGETIAIVDAYNDPNAEADLAKYRSYYGLPACTTANGCFKKVSQTGSTTSLPTA
;
A
#
# COMPACT_ATOMS: atom_id res chain seq x y z
N MET A 1 56.98 -22.86 -10.78
CA MET A 1 56.52 -23.23 -12.14
C MET A 1 55.56 -22.15 -12.59
N ARG A 2 55.84 -21.51 -13.73
CA ARG A 2 55.05 -20.44 -14.35
C ARG A 2 53.59 -20.86 -14.53
N THR A 3 52.67 -19.90 -14.48
CA THR A 3 51.77 -19.61 -15.60
C THR A 3 51.05 -18.28 -15.36
N ASP A 4 51.50 -17.26 -16.10
CA ASP A 4 50.79 -16.02 -16.41
C ASP A 4 49.56 -16.30 -17.28
N PHE A 5 48.46 -15.57 -17.06
CA PHE A 5 47.51 -15.25 -18.13
C PHE A 5 47.02 -13.79 -18.00
N PRO A 6 47.08 -12.99 -19.08
CA PRO A 6 46.89 -11.54 -19.06
C PRO A 6 45.43 -11.09 -19.22
N HIS A 7 45.14 -9.92 -18.65
CA HIS A 7 43.90 -9.17 -18.82
C HIS A 7 43.77 -8.61 -20.25
N ILE A 8 42.68 -8.97 -20.94
CA ILE A 8 42.30 -8.34 -22.22
C ILE A 8 41.26 -7.26 -21.93
N ARG A 9 41.68 -5.99 -22.03
CA ARG A 9 40.78 -4.85 -22.22
C ARG A 9 40.57 -4.66 -23.72
N LEU A 10 39.35 -4.79 -24.23
CA LEU A 10 38.99 -4.26 -25.55
C LEU A 10 38.09 -3.03 -25.42
N ARG A 11 38.70 -1.88 -25.72
CA ARG A 11 38.03 -0.62 -26.11
C ARG A 11 37.29 -0.87 -27.41
N TRP A 12 35.98 -0.68 -27.44
CA TRP A 12 35.24 -0.57 -28.70
C TRP A 12 35.33 0.86 -29.23
N HIS A 13 35.99 0.99 -30.37
CA HIS A 13 36.13 2.21 -31.15
C HIS A 13 34.88 2.44 -32.00
N ARG A 14 34.42 3.69 -32.04
CA ARG A 14 33.46 4.23 -33.03
C ARG A 14 34.14 4.40 -34.39
N VAL A 15 33.54 3.89 -35.48
CA VAL A 15 33.66 4.39 -36.88
C VAL A 15 32.39 3.95 -37.61
N GLY A 16 31.55 4.86 -38.14
CA GLY A 16 31.42 5.19 -39.58
C GLY A 16 30.55 4.14 -40.31
N SER A 17 29.55 4.44 -41.14
CA SER A 17 29.46 5.49 -42.16
C SER A 17 28.01 5.63 -42.63
N ALA A 18 27.66 6.83 -43.10
CA ALA A 18 26.40 7.10 -43.78
C ALA A 18 26.43 6.59 -45.23
N THR A 19 25.35 5.94 -45.66
CA THR A 19 24.98 5.85 -47.07
C THR A 19 23.49 6.15 -47.22
N ALA A 20 23.20 7.27 -47.86
CA ALA A 20 21.86 7.63 -48.31
C ALA A 20 21.58 6.89 -49.62
N VAL A 21 20.47 6.16 -49.69
CA VAL A 21 19.89 5.69 -50.96
C VAL A 21 18.42 6.10 -50.95
N THR A 22 18.13 7.19 -51.67
CA THR A 22 16.77 7.57 -52.06
C THR A 22 16.34 6.74 -53.26
N ALA A 23 15.30 5.94 -53.09
CA ALA A 23 14.49 5.41 -54.19
C ALA A 23 13.02 5.45 -53.77
N ALA A 24 12.26 6.31 -54.43
CA ALA A 24 10.81 6.37 -54.32
C ALA A 24 10.19 5.58 -55.48
N LEU A 25 9.18 4.75 -55.21
CA LEU A 25 7.93 4.69 -55.99
C LEU A 25 6.85 3.86 -55.29
N VAL A 26 5.61 4.24 -55.58
CA VAL A 26 4.37 4.08 -54.80
C VAL A 26 3.60 2.81 -55.16
N LEU A 27 3.02 2.12 -54.17
CA LEU A 27 1.79 1.31 -54.34
C LEU A 27 0.99 1.26 -53.04
N ALA A 28 -0.31 1.54 -53.18
CA ALA A 28 -1.31 1.51 -52.13
C ALA A 28 -1.42 0.13 -51.47
N GLY A 29 -1.43 0.12 -50.14
CA GLY A 29 -1.90 -0.99 -49.34
C GLY A 29 -2.44 -0.42 -48.04
N PHE A 30 -3.74 -0.60 -47.78
CA PHE A 30 -4.33 -0.39 -46.46
C PHE A 30 -3.72 -1.42 -45.50
N GLY A 31 -2.48 -1.17 -45.07
CA GLY A 31 -1.88 -1.90 -43.98
C GLY A 31 -2.61 -1.47 -42.71
N THR A 32 -3.41 -2.36 -42.15
CA THR A 32 -3.85 -2.23 -40.77
C THR A 32 -2.61 -1.94 -39.92
N ALA A 33 -2.46 -0.70 -39.45
CA ALA A 33 -1.51 -0.40 -38.42
C ALA A 33 -1.96 -1.18 -37.19
N VAL A 34 -1.48 -2.42 -37.07
CA VAL A 34 -1.60 -3.22 -35.86
C VAL A 34 -0.90 -2.38 -34.83
N HIS A 35 -1.69 -1.65 -34.03
CA HIS A 35 -1.17 -1.01 -32.85
C HIS A 35 -0.64 -2.17 -32.03
N ALA A 36 0.69 -2.30 -31.97
CA ALA A 36 1.31 -3.14 -30.99
C ALA A 36 0.95 -2.50 -29.65
N ASP A 37 -0.16 -2.94 -29.05
CA ASP A 37 -0.45 -2.68 -27.65
C ASP A 37 0.73 -3.25 -26.88
N ALA A 38 1.66 -2.38 -26.52
CA ALA A 38 2.73 -2.69 -25.61
C ALA A 38 2.03 -3.06 -24.30
N THR A 39 1.76 -4.36 -24.12
CA THR A 39 1.26 -4.88 -22.86
C THR A 39 2.38 -4.68 -21.86
N THR A 40 2.37 -3.55 -21.18
CA THR A 40 3.28 -3.30 -20.08
C THR A 40 2.94 -4.35 -19.04
N SER A 41 3.74 -5.41 -18.97
CA SER A 41 3.72 -6.34 -17.85
C SER A 41 4.09 -5.53 -16.62
N SER A 42 3.09 -5.00 -15.93
CA SER A 42 3.26 -4.23 -14.70
C SER A 42 3.78 -5.21 -13.66
N LYS A 43 5.11 -5.33 -13.56
CA LYS A 43 5.76 -6.07 -12.48
C LYS A 43 5.21 -5.53 -11.17
N VAL A 44 4.83 -6.43 -10.28
CA VAL A 44 4.36 -6.02 -8.95
C VAL A 44 5.52 -5.37 -8.22
N THR A 45 5.34 -4.11 -7.83
CA THR A 45 6.30 -3.40 -6.98
C THR A 45 5.85 -3.50 -5.53
N TRP A 46 6.81 -3.68 -4.64
CA TRP A 46 6.58 -3.83 -3.22
C TRP A 46 7.44 -2.84 -2.45
N ALA A 47 6.93 -2.35 -1.33
CA ALA A 47 7.69 -1.62 -0.33
C ALA A 47 7.62 -2.36 1.01
N ALA A 48 8.76 -2.55 1.66
CA ALA A 48 8.79 -2.96 3.05
C ALA A 48 8.16 -1.84 3.90
N THR A 49 7.00 -2.08 4.50
CA THR A 49 6.28 -1.09 5.33
C THR A 49 5.25 -1.76 6.23
N PRO A 50 4.96 -1.24 7.44
CA PRO A 50 5.57 -0.11 8.13
C PRO A 50 6.10 -0.56 9.51
N CYS A 51 7.00 -1.54 9.52
CA CYS A 51 7.62 -1.98 10.78
C CYS A 51 8.95 -1.27 10.96
N ALA A 52 9.22 -0.79 12.18
CA ALA A 52 10.50 -0.17 12.51
C ALA A 52 11.63 -1.18 12.31
N THR A 53 12.71 -0.78 11.66
CA THR A 53 13.88 -1.64 11.48
C THR A 53 14.52 -1.91 12.84
N PRO A 54 14.64 -3.18 13.27
CA PRO A 54 15.34 -3.52 14.51
C PRO A 54 16.76 -2.97 14.51
N LYS A 55 17.17 -2.38 15.64
CA LYS A 55 18.49 -1.76 15.81
C LYS A 55 19.44 -2.60 16.65
N LYS A 56 18.94 -3.63 17.35
CA LYS A 56 19.72 -4.49 18.25
C LYS A 56 19.47 -5.96 18.01
N THR A 57 20.48 -6.79 18.29
CA THR A 57 20.35 -8.24 18.28
C THR A 57 19.32 -8.68 19.32
N GLY A 58 18.34 -9.49 18.90
CA GLY A 58 17.25 -9.99 19.74
C GLY A 58 15.95 -9.19 19.66
N GLU A 59 15.91 -8.08 18.94
CA GLU A 59 14.65 -7.36 18.64
C GLU A 59 13.85 -8.07 17.52
N LEU A 60 12.52 -8.07 17.64
CA LEU A 60 11.62 -8.69 16.66
C LEU A 60 11.54 -7.83 15.38
N ALA A 61 11.80 -8.44 14.23
CA ALA A 61 11.54 -7.84 12.93
C ALA A 61 10.17 -8.27 12.39
N CYS A 62 9.48 -7.35 11.70
CA CYS A 62 8.28 -7.68 10.95
C CYS A 62 8.59 -7.62 9.45
N ASN A 63 8.46 -8.76 8.77
CA ASN A 63 8.74 -8.93 7.34
C ASN A 63 7.50 -8.62 6.48
N SER A 64 6.87 -7.47 6.72
CA SER A 64 5.69 -7.06 5.95
C SER A 64 6.06 -6.36 4.65
N LEU A 65 5.38 -6.75 3.56
CA LEU A 65 5.51 -6.13 2.25
C LEU A 65 4.16 -5.56 1.82
N ARG A 66 4.16 -4.30 1.37
CA ARG A 66 2.99 -3.64 0.79
C ARG A 66 3.15 -3.56 -0.72
N VAL A 67 2.16 -4.01 -1.49
CA VAL A 67 2.11 -3.76 -2.94
C VAL A 67 1.98 -2.25 -3.15
N THR A 68 2.93 -1.65 -3.86
CA THR A 68 2.92 -0.22 -4.22
C THR A 68 2.57 0.02 -5.69
N GLY A 69 2.46 -1.05 -6.48
CA GLY A 69 2.13 -0.97 -7.90
C GLY A 69 2.01 -2.34 -8.54
N GLY A 70 1.26 -2.42 -9.64
CA GLY A 70 0.96 -3.67 -10.34
C GLY A 70 -0.10 -4.54 -9.64
N THR A 71 -0.39 -5.70 -10.21
CA THR A 71 -1.40 -6.66 -9.70
C THR A 71 -0.73 -8.01 -9.39
N THR A 72 -0.87 -8.50 -8.17
CA THR A 72 -0.33 -9.80 -7.76
C THR A 72 -1.05 -10.96 -8.46
N ALA A 73 -0.41 -12.13 -8.53
CA ALA A 73 -1.05 -13.34 -9.06
C ALA A 73 -2.34 -13.68 -8.30
N PHE A 74 -2.35 -13.51 -6.97
CA PHE A 74 -3.55 -13.67 -6.14
C PHE A 74 -4.65 -12.70 -6.53
N GLN A 75 -4.32 -11.41 -6.67
CA GLN A 75 -5.28 -10.39 -7.07
C GLN A 75 -5.85 -10.68 -8.46
N LYS A 76 -5.00 -11.06 -9.42
CA LYS A 76 -5.42 -11.45 -10.77
C LYS A 76 -6.36 -12.66 -10.76
N ALA A 77 -6.03 -13.69 -9.98
CA ALA A 77 -6.85 -14.91 -9.86
C ALA A 77 -8.23 -14.64 -9.21
N ARG A 78 -8.36 -13.54 -8.46
CA ARG A 78 -9.60 -13.14 -7.78
C ARG A 78 -10.31 -11.96 -8.46
N GLY A 79 -9.83 -11.53 -9.63
CA GLY A 79 -10.37 -10.35 -10.32
C GLY A 79 -10.24 -9.06 -9.50
N ILE A 80 -9.33 -9.02 -8.54
CA ILE A 80 -9.06 -7.84 -7.70
C ILE A 80 -8.19 -6.90 -8.52
N ILE A 81 -8.72 -5.72 -8.84
CA ILE A 81 -7.97 -4.63 -9.47
C ILE A 81 -7.53 -3.70 -8.33
N PRO A 82 -6.23 -3.63 -7.99
CA PRO A 82 -5.76 -2.78 -6.92
C PRO A 82 -5.99 -1.32 -7.32
N LYS A 83 -6.90 -0.65 -6.63
CA LYS A 83 -7.15 0.79 -6.77
C LYS A 83 -6.06 1.56 -6.02
N ALA A 84 -4.80 1.27 -6.33
CA ALA A 84 -3.64 1.85 -5.66
C ALA A 84 -3.17 3.16 -6.31
N ALA A 85 -3.85 3.66 -7.34
CA ALA A 85 -3.33 4.74 -8.18
C ALA A 85 -3.75 6.16 -7.77
N ASP A 86 -4.80 6.36 -6.96
CA ASP A 86 -5.24 7.71 -6.55
C ASP A 86 -5.54 7.74 -5.05
N ALA A 87 -4.54 8.08 -4.24
CA ALA A 87 -4.61 8.11 -2.78
C ALA A 87 -5.48 9.26 -2.20
N ALA A 88 -6.52 9.71 -2.93
CA ALA A 88 -7.54 10.62 -2.40
C ALA A 88 -8.50 9.91 -1.43
N THR A 89 -8.63 8.60 -1.55
CA THR A 89 -9.48 7.74 -0.71
C THR A 89 -8.66 6.56 -0.18
N PRO A 90 -8.89 6.08 1.07
CA PRO A 90 -8.24 4.88 1.59
C PRO A 90 -8.42 3.71 0.63
N SER A 91 -7.31 3.14 0.18
CA SER A 91 -7.32 1.88 -0.57
C SER A 91 -7.46 0.73 0.43
N GLY A 92 -8.70 0.26 0.68
CA GLY A 92 -8.97 -0.81 1.63
C GLY A 92 -10.47 -1.03 1.86
N TYR A 93 -10.81 -2.04 2.67
CA TYR A 93 -12.18 -2.29 3.10
C TYR A 93 -12.59 -1.33 4.21
N GLY A 94 -13.70 -0.62 4.01
CA GLY A 94 -14.33 0.24 5.00
C GLY A 94 -15.24 -0.53 5.97
N PRO A 95 -15.86 0.15 6.94
CA PRO A 95 -16.72 -0.47 7.94
C PRO A 95 -17.93 -1.19 7.30
N SER A 96 -18.53 -0.61 6.25
CA SER A 96 -19.63 -1.26 5.51
C SER A 96 -19.19 -2.52 4.78
N ASP A 97 -18.00 -2.51 4.19
CA ASP A 97 -17.43 -3.68 3.52
C ASP A 97 -17.18 -4.81 4.51
N LEU A 98 -16.63 -4.49 5.69
CA LEU A 98 -16.43 -5.46 6.77
C LEU A 98 -17.76 -6.01 7.29
N GLN A 99 -18.75 -5.15 7.53
CA GLN A 99 -20.08 -5.61 7.94
C GLN A 99 -20.70 -6.56 6.91
N SER A 100 -20.62 -6.23 5.62
CA SER A 100 -21.13 -7.09 4.56
C SER A 100 -20.35 -8.40 4.45
N ALA A 101 -19.03 -8.36 4.55
CA ALA A 101 -18.17 -9.54 4.41
C ALA A 101 -18.44 -10.60 5.49
N TYR A 102 -18.84 -10.16 6.69
CA TYR A 102 -19.11 -11.04 7.83
C TYR A 102 -20.61 -11.20 8.16
N GLY A 103 -21.51 -10.68 7.32
CA GLY A 103 -22.96 -10.79 7.56
C GLY A 103 -23.45 -10.03 8.81
N LEU A 104 -22.76 -8.96 9.19
CA LEU A 104 -23.01 -8.21 10.43
C LEU A 104 -23.91 -6.99 10.24
N THR A 105 -24.35 -6.65 9.02
CA THR A 105 -25.09 -5.41 8.74
C THR A 105 -26.31 -5.22 9.66
N ALA A 106 -27.13 -6.26 9.84
CA ALA A 106 -28.29 -6.20 10.72
C ALA A 106 -27.90 -6.07 12.20
N ALA A 107 -26.92 -6.86 12.65
CA ALA A 107 -26.43 -6.82 14.03
C ALA A 107 -25.79 -5.46 14.38
N ALA A 108 -25.03 -4.88 13.46
CA ALA A 108 -24.38 -3.57 13.63
C ALA A 108 -25.39 -2.42 13.71
N ALA A 109 -26.57 -2.56 13.10
CA ALA A 109 -27.64 -1.58 13.18
C ALA A 109 -28.46 -1.70 14.48
N ALA A 110 -28.64 -2.91 15.00
CA ALA A 110 -29.53 -3.18 16.13
C ALA A 110 -28.83 -3.28 17.50
N ASN A 111 -27.54 -3.62 17.52
CA ASN A 111 -26.83 -4.00 18.75
C ASN A 111 -25.68 -3.02 19.07
N GLY A 112 -25.14 -3.13 20.29
CA GLY A 112 -23.93 -2.41 20.72
C GLY A 112 -24.16 -0.99 21.22
N SER A 113 -25.36 -0.42 21.05
CA SER A 113 -25.73 0.84 21.69
C SER A 113 -25.67 0.70 23.21
N GLY A 114 -24.95 1.61 23.88
CA GLY A 114 -24.75 1.57 25.33
C GLY A 114 -23.63 0.64 25.81
N GLU A 115 -23.06 -0.19 24.94
CA GLU A 115 -21.94 -1.06 25.28
C GLU A 115 -20.62 -0.30 25.30
N THR A 116 -19.73 -0.64 26.23
CA THR A 116 -18.37 -0.07 26.30
C THR A 116 -17.36 -1.07 25.75
N ILE A 117 -16.60 -0.64 24.74
CA ILE A 117 -15.50 -1.43 24.16
C ILE A 117 -14.16 -0.85 24.62
N ALA A 118 -13.36 -1.68 25.31
CA ALA A 118 -12.02 -1.31 25.74
C ALA A 118 -10.96 -1.84 24.77
N ILE A 119 -10.02 -0.98 24.38
CA ILE A 119 -8.85 -1.32 23.57
C ILE A 119 -7.61 -1.02 24.41
N VAL A 120 -6.70 -1.99 24.53
CA VAL A 120 -5.43 -1.83 25.25
C VAL A 120 -4.34 -1.54 24.23
N ASP A 121 -3.76 -0.35 24.32
CA ASP A 121 -2.60 0.07 23.54
C ASP A 121 -1.34 0.10 24.42
N ALA A 122 -0.18 -0.09 23.81
CA ALA A 122 1.08 0.03 24.51
C ALA A 122 1.48 1.51 24.57
N TYR A 123 1.30 2.11 25.74
CA TYR A 123 1.54 3.53 26.04
C TYR A 123 0.44 4.48 25.54
N ASN A 124 0.62 5.77 25.80
CA ASN A 124 -0.27 6.84 25.38
C ASN A 124 -0.13 7.11 23.89
N ASP A 125 -1.21 6.89 23.14
CA ASP A 125 -1.38 7.51 21.83
C ASP A 125 -2.04 8.90 21.98
N PRO A 126 -1.29 10.01 21.85
CA PRO A 126 -1.85 11.36 21.95
C PRO A 126 -2.81 11.71 20.81
N ASN A 127 -2.75 11.02 19.67
CA ASN A 127 -3.55 11.33 18.48
C ASN A 127 -4.81 10.47 18.34
N ALA A 128 -4.99 9.45 19.18
CA ALA A 128 -6.10 8.49 19.09
C ALA A 128 -7.49 9.12 18.84
N GLU A 129 -7.85 10.19 19.56
CA GLU A 129 -9.15 10.86 19.38
C GLU A 129 -9.25 11.60 18.03
N ALA A 130 -8.16 12.24 17.58
CA ALA A 130 -8.12 12.94 16.30
C ALA A 130 -8.19 11.96 15.11
N ASP A 131 -7.48 10.84 15.20
CA ASP A 131 -7.51 9.79 14.20
C ASP A 131 -8.88 9.10 14.15
N LEU A 132 -9.48 8.84 15.31
CA LEU A 132 -10.85 8.33 15.42
C LEU A 132 -11.86 9.30 14.78
N ALA A 133 -11.73 10.60 15.03
CA ALA A 133 -12.59 11.62 14.43
C ALA A 133 -12.45 11.64 12.90
N LYS A 134 -11.22 11.54 12.38
CA LYS A 134 -10.96 11.46 10.93
C LYS A 134 -11.60 10.23 10.31
N TYR A 135 -11.43 9.06 10.92
CA TYR A 135 -12.03 7.80 10.45
C TYR A 135 -13.55 7.89 10.41
N ARG A 136 -14.17 8.33 11.50
CA ARG A 136 -15.64 8.39 11.63
C ARG A 136 -16.24 9.41 10.67
N SER A 137 -15.62 10.59 10.53
CA SER A 137 -16.02 11.59 9.54
C SER A 137 -15.92 11.05 8.11
N TYR A 138 -14.82 10.37 7.78
CA TYR A 138 -14.61 9.82 6.44
C TYR A 138 -15.69 8.81 6.04
N TYR A 139 -16.13 7.96 6.97
CA TYR A 139 -17.14 6.92 6.71
C TYR A 139 -18.57 7.31 7.09
N GLY A 140 -18.82 8.59 7.42
CA GLY A 140 -20.18 9.06 7.77
C GLY A 140 -20.72 8.46 9.07
N LEU A 141 -19.85 8.07 10.01
CA LEU A 141 -20.22 7.53 11.31
C LEU A 141 -20.43 8.67 12.32
N PRO A 142 -21.33 8.53 13.32
CA PRO A 142 -21.57 9.56 14.35
C PRO A 142 -20.28 9.97 15.07
N ALA A 143 -20.10 11.20 15.55
CA ALA A 143 -18.85 11.55 16.24
C ALA A 143 -18.65 10.73 17.54
N CYS A 144 -17.40 10.36 17.86
CA CYS A 144 -17.04 9.71 19.12
C CYS A 144 -15.87 10.47 19.75
N THR A 145 -16.15 11.28 20.77
CA THR A 145 -15.20 12.23 21.36
C THR A 145 -15.23 12.15 22.88
N THR A 146 -14.21 12.73 23.51
CA THR A 146 -14.19 12.94 24.96
C THR A 146 -15.33 13.88 25.38
N ALA A 147 -15.58 14.93 24.58
CA ALA A 147 -16.61 15.93 24.87
C ALA A 147 -18.04 15.38 24.85
N ASN A 148 -18.34 14.42 23.97
CA ASN A 148 -19.66 13.78 23.92
C ASN A 148 -19.74 12.49 24.75
N GLY A 149 -18.68 12.16 25.50
CA GLY A 149 -18.61 11.01 26.39
C GLY A 149 -18.43 9.65 25.70
N CYS A 150 -18.31 9.60 24.37
CA CYS A 150 -18.14 8.34 23.64
C CYS A 150 -16.71 7.80 23.74
N PHE A 151 -15.70 8.68 23.77
CA PHE A 151 -14.29 8.28 23.88
C PHE A 151 -13.76 8.58 25.28
N LYS A 152 -12.98 7.66 25.83
CA LYS A 152 -12.25 7.84 27.09
C LYS A 152 -10.90 7.14 26.98
N LYS A 153 -9.84 7.86 27.31
CA LYS A 153 -8.48 7.32 27.43
C LYS A 153 -8.03 7.33 28.89
N VAL A 154 -7.49 6.21 29.34
CA VAL A 154 -7.00 6.02 30.71
C VAL A 154 -5.71 5.20 30.71
N SER A 155 -4.91 5.35 31.76
CA SER A 155 -3.78 4.47 32.07
C SER A 155 -4.26 3.13 32.63
N GLN A 156 -3.32 2.21 32.86
CA GLN A 156 -3.56 0.92 33.52
C GLN A 156 -4.11 1.06 34.96
N THR A 157 -3.96 2.22 35.58
CA THR A 157 -4.51 2.53 36.92
C THR A 157 -5.80 3.34 36.85
N GLY A 158 -6.33 3.62 35.65
CA GLY A 158 -7.52 4.43 35.44
C GLY A 158 -7.26 5.95 35.41
N SER A 159 -6.00 6.40 35.52
CA SER A 159 -5.68 7.83 35.47
C SER A 159 -5.87 8.40 34.07
N THR A 160 -6.49 9.57 33.95
CA THR A 160 -6.63 10.30 32.68
C THR A 160 -5.49 11.28 32.43
N THR A 161 -4.64 11.54 33.41
CA THR A 161 -3.55 12.54 33.34
C THR A 161 -2.16 11.92 33.44
N SER A 162 -2.04 10.76 34.09
CA SER A 162 -0.78 10.03 34.26
C SER A 162 -0.71 8.87 33.26
N LEU A 163 -0.64 9.20 31.98
CA LEU A 163 -0.58 8.21 30.91
C LEU A 163 0.88 7.77 30.65
N PRO A 164 1.16 6.47 30.45
CA PRO A 164 2.50 5.99 30.16
C PRO A 164 3.05 6.59 28.85
N THR A 165 4.33 6.97 28.82
CA THR A 165 5.02 7.44 27.61
C THR A 165 5.84 6.31 26.99
N ALA A 166 5.95 6.30 25.65
CA ALA A 166 6.75 5.35 24.89
C ALA A 166 8.27 5.54 25.09
#